data_AF-A0A927C2R6-F1
#
_entry.id   AF-A0A927C2R6-F1
#
_cell.length_a   1.000
_cell.length_b   1.000
_cell.length_c   1.000
_cell.angle_alpha   90.00
_cell.angle_beta   90.00
_cell.angle_gamma   90.00
#
_symmetry.space_group_name_H-M   'P 1'
#
loop_
_entity.id
_entity.type
_entity.pdbx_description
1 polymer ?
#
loop_
_entity_poly.entity_id
_entity_poly.type
_entity_poly.pdbx_seq_one_letter_code
_entity_poly.pdbx_strand_id
1 'polypeptide(L)'
;MQENWDDKRKSLITRLRRVEGQLRGIQRMMEEEQDCERVAQQLSAARKALDKAFYETMACALRQELSMSQQTGDNSPEKLESQIQHITSLLSKYA
;
A
#
# COMPACT_ATOMS: atom_id res chain seq x y z
N MET A 1 8.42 20.25 -4.69
CA MET A 1 7.00 19.84 -4.86
C MET A 1 6.58 19.07 -3.62
N GLN A 2 5.94 19.75 -2.65
CA GLN A 2 5.36 19.08 -1.49
C GLN A 2 4.07 18.42 -1.98
N GLU A 3 4.11 17.12 -2.31
CA GLU A 3 2.87 16.39 -2.57
C GLU A 3 2.02 16.43 -1.28
N ASN A 4 0.82 16.98 -1.38
CA ASN A 4 -0.10 17.05 -0.26
C ASN A 4 -0.54 15.62 0.13
N TRP A 5 0.06 15.08 1.19
CA TRP A 5 -0.25 13.76 1.73
C TRP A 5 -1.75 13.61 2.03
N ASP A 6 -2.44 14.69 2.40
CA ASP A 6 -3.87 14.65 2.71
C ASP A 6 -4.72 14.28 1.50
N ASP A 7 -4.36 14.75 0.30
CA ASP A 7 -5.11 14.43 -0.92
C ASP A 7 -4.83 13.00 -1.38
N LYS A 8 -3.58 12.53 -1.25
CA LYS A 8 -3.23 11.11 -1.47
C LYS A 8 -3.94 10.19 -0.49
N ARG A 9 -3.99 10.57 0.79
CA ARG A 9 -4.67 9.83 1.85
C ARG A 9 -6.17 9.73 1.59
N LYS A 10 -6.83 10.82 1.17
CA LYS A 10 -8.26 10.79 0.78
C LYS A 10 -8.52 9.86 -0.40
N SER A 11 -7.64 9.87 -1.41
CA SER A 11 -7.72 8.96 -2.56
C SER A 11 -7.57 7.49 -2.13
N LEU A 12 -6.58 7.20 -1.28
CA LEU A 12 -6.37 5.86 -0.71
C LEU A 12 -7.59 5.37 0.09
N ILE A 13 -8.16 6.21 0.96
CA ILE A 13 -9.38 5.88 1.71
C ILE A 13 -10.53 5.56 0.75
N THR A 14 -10.69 6.34 -0.33
CA THR A 14 -11.74 6.09 -1.33
C THR A 14 -11.53 4.76 -2.05
N ARG A 15 -10.29 4.38 -2.35
CA ARG A 15 -9.93 3.08 -2.91
C ARG A 15 -10.25 1.94 -1.94
N LEU A 16 -9.90 2.08 -0.66
CA LEU A 16 -10.21 1.08 0.37
C LEU A 16 -11.71 0.87 0.56
N ARG A 17 -12.51 1.95 0.53
CA ARG A 17 -13.99 1.85 0.56
C ARG A 17 -14.55 1.06 -0.63
N ARG A 18 -13.92 1.16 -1.81
CA ARG A 18 -14.32 0.36 -2.98
C ARG A 18 -13.97 -1.11 -2.78
N VAL A 19 -12.77 -1.41 -2.27
CA VAL A 19 -12.36 -2.79 -1.93
C VAL A 19 -13.32 -3.40 -0.91
N GLU A 20 -13.69 -2.65 0.13
CA GLU A 20 -14.68 -3.08 1.12
C GLU A 20 -16.04 -3.43 0.48
N GLY A 21 -16.49 -2.63 -0.49
CA GLY A 21 -17.69 -2.94 -1.28
C GLY A 21 -17.55 -4.20 -2.14
N GLN A 22 -16.37 -4.43 -2.74
CA GLN A 22 -16.07 -5.65 -3.50
C GLN A 22 -16.10 -6.88 -2.58
N LEU A 23 -15.49 -6.80 -1.39
CA LEU A 23 -15.49 -7.89 -0.41
C LEU A 23 -16.90 -8.25 0.04
N ARG A 24 -17.76 -7.25 0.33
CA ARG A 24 -19.18 -7.48 0.60
C ARG A 24 -19.93 -8.13 -0.57
N GLY A 25 -19.57 -7.78 -1.80
CA GLY A 25 -20.12 -8.42 -3.01
C GLY A 25 -19.71 -9.89 -3.11
N ILE A 26 -18.44 -10.17 -2.89
CA ILE A 26 -17.87 -11.53 -2.91
C ILE A 26 -18.51 -12.40 -1.84
N GLN A 27 -18.68 -11.90 -0.62
CA GLN A 27 -19.37 -12.62 0.46
C GLN A 27 -20.79 -13.03 0.05
N ARG A 28 -21.58 -12.09 -0.50
CA ARG A 28 -22.92 -12.41 -1.02
C ARG A 28 -22.89 -13.43 -2.15
N MET A 29 -21.94 -13.33 -3.08
CA MET A 29 -21.80 -14.33 -4.15
C MET A 29 -21.52 -15.74 -3.59
N MET A 30 -20.75 -15.84 -2.51
CA MET A 30 -20.48 -17.10 -1.83
C MET A 30 -21.72 -17.62 -1.07
N GLU A 31 -22.44 -16.74 -0.36
CA GLU A 31 -23.69 -17.08 0.33
C GLU A 31 -24.80 -17.53 -0.64
N GLU A 32 -24.83 -16.98 -1.85
CA GLU A 32 -25.71 -17.35 -2.95
C GLU A 32 -25.23 -18.58 -3.76
N GLU A 33 -24.14 -19.24 -3.31
CA GLU A 33 -23.54 -20.40 -3.97
C GLU A 33 -23.23 -20.18 -5.46
N GLN A 34 -22.80 -18.96 -5.83
CA GLN A 34 -22.42 -18.66 -7.21
C GLN A 34 -21.14 -19.40 -7.64
N ASP A 35 -21.00 -19.56 -8.96
CA ASP A 35 -19.87 -20.22 -9.59
C ASP A 35 -18.50 -19.75 -9.06
N CYS A 36 -17.64 -20.73 -8.72
CA CYS A 36 -16.35 -20.47 -8.10
C CYS A 36 -15.40 -19.68 -9.00
N GLU A 37 -15.47 -19.83 -10.33
CA GLU A 37 -14.65 -19.07 -11.26
C GLU A 37 -15.03 -17.58 -11.21
N ARG A 38 -16.33 -17.28 -11.20
CA ARG A 38 -16.84 -15.90 -11.04
C ARG A 38 -16.41 -15.28 -9.71
N VAL A 39 -16.49 -16.02 -8.62
CA VAL A 39 -16.02 -15.57 -7.30
C VAL A 39 -14.51 -15.30 -7.32
N ALA A 40 -13.72 -16.20 -7.89
CA ALA A 40 -12.26 -16.04 -8.02
C ALA A 40 -11.87 -14.82 -8.86
N GLN A 41 -12.62 -14.52 -9.93
CA GLN A 41 -12.42 -13.32 -10.73
C GLN A 41 -12.65 -12.04 -9.90
N GLN A 42 -13.72 -11.99 -9.09
CA GLN A 42 -13.98 -10.83 -8.24
C GLN A 42 -12.93 -10.69 -7.12
N LEU A 43 -12.50 -11.79 -6.51
CA LEU A 43 -11.40 -11.80 -5.54
C LEU A 43 -10.10 -11.26 -6.16
N SER A 44 -9.77 -11.69 -7.39
CA SER A 44 -8.61 -11.19 -8.12
C SER A 44 -8.69 -9.67 -8.36
N ALA A 45 -9.87 -9.16 -8.71
CA ALA A 45 -10.11 -7.73 -8.88
C ALA A 45 -9.94 -6.94 -7.56
N ALA A 46 -10.46 -7.47 -6.45
CA ALA A 46 -10.29 -6.89 -5.13
C ALA A 46 -8.82 -6.87 -4.68
N ARG A 47 -8.10 -8.00 -4.88
CA ARG A 47 -6.66 -8.10 -4.59
C ARG A 47 -5.87 -7.05 -5.36
N LYS A 48 -6.08 -6.93 -6.68
CA LYS A 48 -5.38 -5.92 -7.51
C LYS A 48 -5.64 -4.49 -7.04
N ALA A 49 -6.86 -4.19 -6.60
CA ALA A 49 -7.19 -2.89 -6.06
C ALA A 49 -6.51 -2.62 -4.71
N LEU A 50 -6.40 -3.64 -3.86
CA LEU A 50 -5.70 -3.59 -2.59
C LEU A 50 -4.18 -3.43 -2.77
N ASP A 51 -3.56 -4.22 -3.65
CA ASP A 51 -2.12 -4.15 -3.97
C ASP A 51 -1.73 -2.73 -4.36
N LYS A 52 -2.55 -2.07 -5.19
CA LYS A 52 -2.30 -0.68 -5.58
C LYS A 52 -2.33 0.28 -4.39
N ALA A 53 -3.28 0.12 -3.46
CA ALA A 53 -3.33 0.93 -2.24
C ALA A 53 -2.09 0.69 -1.36
N PHE A 54 -1.67 -0.57 -1.27
CA PHE A 54 -0.52 -0.99 -0.50
C PHE A 54 0.78 -0.38 -1.06
N TYR A 55 1.05 -0.46 -2.36
CA TYR A 55 2.25 0.14 -2.97
C TYR A 55 2.30 1.66 -2.83
N GLU A 56 1.16 2.35 -3.00
CA GLU A 56 1.08 3.79 -2.80
C GLU A 56 1.39 4.18 -1.34
N THR A 57 0.94 3.38 -0.37
CA THR A 57 1.25 3.57 1.06
C THR A 57 2.72 3.29 1.36
N MET A 58 3.27 2.22 0.78
CA MET A 58 4.69 1.84 0.90
C MET A 58 5.60 2.95 0.38
N ALA A 59 5.29 3.49 -0.80
CA ALA A 59 6.02 4.60 -1.39
C ALA A 59 5.99 5.85 -0.49
N CYS A 60 4.92 6.07 0.28
CA CYS A 60 4.89 7.13 1.28
C CYS A 60 5.84 6.85 2.44
N ALA A 61 5.80 5.64 3.02
CA ALA A 61 6.67 5.27 4.13
C ALA A 61 8.16 5.47 3.76
N LEU A 62 8.54 5.03 2.56
CA LEU A 62 9.91 5.22 2.04
C LEU A 62 10.29 6.70 1.90
N ARG A 63 9.39 7.56 1.41
CA ARG A 63 9.65 9.00 1.29
C ARG A 63 9.76 9.68 2.64
N GLN A 64 9.00 9.24 3.64
CA GLN A 64 9.06 9.77 5.00
C GLN A 64 10.42 9.48 5.64
N GLU A 65 10.91 8.24 5.54
CA GLU A 65 12.25 7.85 6.00
C GLU A 65 13.38 8.69 5.37
N LEU A 66 13.32 8.86 4.05
CA LEU A 66 14.30 9.67 3.31
C LEU A 66 14.25 11.15 3.69
N SER A 67 13.07 11.71 3.99
CA SER A 67 12.89 13.13 4.32
C SER A 67 13.26 13.46 5.78
N MET A 68 13.04 12.55 6.73
CA MET A 68 13.50 12.71 8.11
C MET A 68 15.04 12.74 8.21
N SER A 69 15.72 12.07 7.29
CA SER A 69 17.19 11.95 7.28
C SER A 69 17.91 13.21 6.77
N GLN A 70 17.29 14.00 5.88
CA GLN A 70 17.92 15.21 5.32
C GLN A 70 18.09 16.36 6.33
N GLN A 71 17.44 16.30 7.49
CA GLN A 71 17.54 17.36 8.52
C GLN A 71 18.86 17.36 9.29
N THR A 72 19.71 16.34 9.10
CA THR A 72 20.92 16.14 9.91
C THR A 72 22.23 16.54 9.22
N GLY A 73 22.19 16.96 7.95
CA GLY A 73 23.36 17.51 7.22
C GLY A 73 24.54 16.55 6.97
N ASP A 74 24.52 15.36 7.56
CA ASP A 74 25.55 14.34 7.48
C ASP A 74 25.22 13.31 6.40
N ASN A 75 26.01 13.31 5.32
CA ASN A 75 25.91 12.41 4.16
C ASN A 75 26.98 11.30 4.20
N SER A 76 27.39 10.87 5.40
CA SER A 76 28.37 9.80 5.55
C SER A 76 27.90 8.46 4.96
N PRO A 77 28.80 7.67 4.35
CA PRO A 77 28.46 6.37 3.73
C PRO A 77 27.80 5.38 4.72
N GLU A 78 28.18 5.42 5.99
CA GLU A 78 27.59 4.61 7.06
C GLU A 78 26.09 4.87 7.26
N LYS A 79 25.66 6.12 7.03
CA LYS A 79 24.27 6.52 7.15
C LYS A 79 23.43 6.07 5.96
N LEU A 80 24.01 6.13 4.76
CA LEU A 80 23.38 5.56 3.57
C LEU A 80 23.20 4.04 3.72
N GLU A 81 24.17 3.35 4.32
CA GLU A 81 24.08 1.91 4.58
C GLU A 81 23.00 1.57 5.61
N SER A 82 22.90 2.35 6.69
CA SER A 82 21.80 2.26 7.66
C SER A 82 20.43 2.53 7.03
N GLN A 83 20.33 3.50 6.10
CA GLN A 83 19.10 3.77 5.35
C GLN A 83 18.67 2.59 4.49
N ILE A 84 19.62 2.00 3.75
CA ILE A 84 19.35 0.83 2.91
C ILE A 84 18.88 -0.32 3.79
N GLN A 85 19.54 -0.59 4.93
CA GLN A 85 19.11 -1.63 5.87
C GLN A 85 17.70 -1.39 6.41
N HIS A 86 17.35 -0.15 6.76
CA HIS A 86 16.03 0.17 7.29
C HIS A 86 14.93 0.02 6.22
N ILE A 87 15.18 0.49 4.99
CA ILE A 87 14.27 0.31 3.84
C ILE A 87 14.10 -1.17 3.53
N THR A 88 15.19 -1.95 3.49
CA THR A 88 15.13 -3.40 3.24
C THR A 88 14.34 -4.12 4.33
N SER A 89 14.52 -3.76 5.60
CA SER A 89 13.72 -4.28 6.71
C SER A 89 12.23 -3.97 6.54
N LEU A 90 11.90 -2.74 6.17
CA LEU A 90 10.52 -2.33 5.92
C LEU A 90 9.90 -3.10 4.75
N LEU A 91 10.63 -3.31 3.65
CA LEU A 91 10.17 -4.13 2.53
C LEU A 91 9.98 -5.60 2.93
N SER A 92 10.89 -6.18 3.72
CA SER A 92 10.80 -7.59 4.16
C SER A 92 9.59 -7.87 5.06
N LYS A 93 9.09 -6.87 5.81
CA LYS A 93 7.90 -7.03 6.67
C LYS A 93 6.61 -7.23 5.88
N TYR A 94 6.60 -6.87 4.61
CA TYR A 94 5.42 -6.91 3.75
C TYR A 94 5.67 -7.65 2.43
N ALA A 95 6.74 -8.45 2.36
CA ALA A 95 7.05 -9.36 1.27
C ALA A 95 6.36 -10.73 1.47
#